data_AF-A0A942MWG8-F1
#
_entry.id   AF-A0A942MWG8-F1
#
_cell.length_a   1.000
_cell.length_b   1.000
_cell.length_c   1.000
_cell.angle_alpha   90.00
_cell.angle_beta   90.00
_cell.angle_gamma   90.00
#
_symmetry.space_group_name_H-M   'P 1'
#
loop_
_entity.id
_entity.type
_entity.pdbx_description
1 polymer ?
#
loop_
_entity_poly.entity_id
_entity_poly.type
_entity_poly.pdbx_seq_one_letter_code
_entity_poly.pdbx_strand_id
1 'polypeptide(L)'
;MRQGEKGLALLFVVMMMLLFTGLGFALLSITLSDYRVSRHLADSDKAYYAAEAGVQLAVALLPKAYGEYLVFEDTLVRDGEPPYFTVDVRCDGIRKRIHSVGKANGKTRVLDVVAEICHLGGHVLISGGEVLLADVILEGNILADEIAFCCSKSEVAGDILYHTSVRCVNGGSYLYGGKEAKLGELPEIVIDFEEYEKRVAEEGDWLFAGGGEAPFVFHDFVDEFIYQKIFIAGDLVIHGVFDFEGLVVVRGSVDVNSGDFGGNFVLLAEDDISFTVDGSQGEHIAGGSCFFYSGGSIVDRRSGLKPRFLFHGAMMAAGDVELGEFDLVFDGGAVSEWFWELPEDLFLPFTEFVLTWVDLSPRR
;
A
#
# COMPACT_ATOMS: atom_id res chain seq x y z
N MET A 1 71.88 -59.70 -5.00
CA MET A 1 71.00 -58.59 -5.41
C MET A 1 71.22 -58.34 -6.89
N ARG A 2 70.20 -58.67 -7.71
CA ARG A 2 70.31 -58.67 -9.17
C ARG A 2 70.24 -57.21 -9.68
N GLN A 3 71.14 -56.82 -10.59
CA GLN A 3 71.19 -55.45 -11.13
C GLN A 3 69.87 -54.95 -11.76
N GLY A 4 68.94 -55.85 -12.11
CA GLY A 4 67.59 -55.49 -12.60
C GLY A 4 66.65 -54.90 -11.55
N GLU A 5 66.83 -55.18 -10.24
CA GLU A 5 65.90 -54.70 -9.19
C GLU A 5 66.02 -53.19 -8.95
N LYS A 6 67.22 -52.62 -9.13
CA LYS A 6 67.47 -51.17 -8.96
C LYS A 6 66.84 -50.32 -10.08
N GLY A 7 66.84 -50.83 -11.31
CA GLY A 7 66.23 -50.14 -12.46
C GLY A 7 64.71 -50.08 -12.35
N LEU A 8 64.09 -51.15 -11.86
CA LEU A 8 62.63 -51.21 -11.68
C LEU A 8 62.15 -50.28 -10.56
N ALA A 9 62.89 -50.18 -9.45
CA ALA A 9 62.59 -49.23 -8.39
C ALA A 9 62.66 -47.76 -8.86
N LEU A 10 63.68 -47.41 -9.66
CA LEU A 10 63.80 -46.06 -10.24
C LEU A 10 62.62 -45.74 -11.16
N LEU A 11 62.25 -46.67 -12.04
CA LEU A 11 61.13 -46.50 -12.97
C LEU A 11 59.82 -46.30 -12.21
N PHE A 12 59.61 -47.05 -11.12
CA PHE A 12 58.46 -46.87 -10.24
C PHE A 12 58.41 -45.48 -9.60
N VAL A 13 59.53 -44.97 -9.08
CA VAL A 13 59.62 -43.62 -8.51
C VAL A 13 59.32 -42.56 -9.56
N VAL A 14 59.88 -42.68 -10.77
CA VAL A 14 59.61 -41.75 -11.88
C VAL A 14 58.13 -41.80 -12.26
N MET A 15 57.53 -42.99 -12.34
CA MET A 15 56.11 -43.14 -12.63
C MET A 15 55.23 -42.50 -11.55
N MET A 16 55.54 -42.70 -10.26
CA MET A 16 54.83 -42.03 -9.17
C MET A 16 54.99 -40.51 -9.24
N MET A 17 56.20 -40.02 -9.50
CA MET A 17 56.48 -38.59 -9.64
C MET A 17 55.66 -37.97 -10.78
N LEU A 18 55.56 -38.66 -11.92
CA LEU A 18 54.71 -38.24 -13.04
C LEU A 18 53.22 -38.24 -12.67
N LEU A 19 52.76 -39.27 -11.96
CA LEU A 19 51.37 -39.36 -11.47
C LEU A 19 51.02 -38.19 -10.54
N PHE A 20 51.88 -37.90 -9.56
CA PHE A 20 51.68 -36.78 -8.63
C PHE A 20 51.76 -35.43 -9.34
N THR A 21 52.67 -35.29 -10.31
CA THR A 21 52.77 -34.07 -11.12
C THR A 21 51.49 -33.86 -11.93
N GLY A 22 50.97 -34.91 -12.57
CA GLY A 22 49.70 -34.87 -13.31
C GLY A 22 48.51 -34.52 -12.43
N LEU A 23 48.43 -35.11 -11.23
CA LEU A 23 47.40 -34.78 -10.24
C LEU A 23 47.52 -33.33 -9.77
N GLY A 24 48.73 -32.83 -9.53
CA GLY A 24 48.99 -31.45 -9.16
C GLY A 24 48.52 -30.46 -10.22
N PHE A 25 48.78 -30.74 -11.51
CA PHE A 25 48.26 -29.92 -12.61
C PHE A 25 46.73 -29.96 -12.71
N ALA A 26 46.10 -31.11 -12.50
CA ALA A 26 44.65 -31.24 -12.51
C ALA A 26 43.98 -30.41 -11.41
N LEU A 27 44.51 -30.48 -10.18
CA LEU A 27 44.01 -29.68 -9.05
C LEU A 27 44.19 -28.17 -9.30
N LEU A 28 45.36 -27.75 -9.79
CA LEU A 28 45.61 -26.35 -10.13
C LEU A 28 44.62 -25.83 -11.20
N SER A 29 44.34 -26.65 -12.21
CA SER A 29 43.37 -26.31 -13.26
C SER A 29 41.96 -26.12 -12.70
N ILE A 30 41.51 -27.01 -11.82
CA ILE A 30 40.21 -26.91 -11.13
C ILE A 30 40.18 -25.63 -10.29
N THR A 31 41.19 -25.36 -9.48
CA THR A 31 41.26 -24.15 -8.65
C THR A 31 41.23 -22.86 -9.47
N LEU A 32 41.90 -22.82 -10.63
CA LEU A 32 41.86 -21.66 -11.53
C LEU A 32 40.49 -21.49 -12.18
N SER A 33 39.81 -22.60 -12.50
CA SER A 33 38.42 -22.58 -13.00
C SER A 33 37.47 -22.03 -11.94
N ASP A 34 37.54 -22.56 -10.71
CA ASP A 34 36.72 -22.12 -9.59
C ASP A 34 36.95 -20.65 -9.29
N TYR A 35 38.21 -20.20 -9.26
CA TYR A 35 38.54 -18.78 -9.08
C TYR A 35 37.90 -17.88 -10.15
N ARG A 36 37.91 -18.29 -11.43
CA ARG A 36 37.27 -17.54 -12.52
C ARG A 36 35.76 -17.52 -12.39
N VAL A 37 35.15 -18.66 -12.02
CA VAL A 37 33.70 -18.75 -11.79
C VAL A 37 33.30 -17.87 -10.62
N SER A 38 34.00 -17.95 -9.48
CA SER A 38 33.75 -17.11 -8.31
C SER A 38 33.90 -15.62 -8.64
N ARG A 39 34.90 -15.24 -9.42
CA ARG A 39 35.06 -13.85 -9.87
C ARG A 39 33.91 -13.40 -10.76
N HIS A 40 33.47 -14.24 -11.70
CA HIS A 40 32.31 -13.92 -12.55
C HIS A 40 30.99 -13.83 -11.78
N LEU A 41 30.81 -14.65 -10.74
CA LEU A 41 29.67 -14.55 -9.83
C LEU A 41 29.74 -13.25 -9.02
N ALA A 42 30.88 -12.96 -8.40
CA ALA A 42 31.06 -11.72 -7.65
C ALA A 42 30.86 -10.45 -8.51
N ASP A 43 31.34 -10.44 -9.76
CA ASP A 43 31.13 -9.32 -10.69
C ASP A 43 29.66 -9.24 -11.16
N SER A 44 28.98 -10.38 -11.30
CA SER A 44 27.54 -10.43 -11.56
C SER A 44 26.72 -9.85 -10.41
N ASP A 45 27.06 -10.21 -9.17
CA ASP A 45 26.36 -9.74 -7.97
C ASP A 45 26.57 -8.24 -7.79
N LYS A 46 27.79 -7.73 -8.04
CA LYS A 46 28.05 -6.29 -8.08
C LYS A 46 27.19 -5.55 -9.11
N ALA A 47 27.05 -6.11 -10.32
CA ALA A 47 26.19 -5.52 -11.34
C ALA A 47 24.71 -5.57 -10.94
N TYR A 48 24.26 -6.63 -10.25
CA TYR A 48 22.91 -6.74 -9.71
C TYR A 48 22.64 -5.66 -8.65
N TYR A 49 23.50 -5.54 -7.63
CA TYR A 49 23.36 -4.52 -6.59
C TYR A 49 23.45 -3.10 -7.15
N ALA A 50 24.21 -2.89 -8.23
CA ALA A 50 24.21 -1.61 -8.94
C ALA A 50 22.85 -1.29 -9.56
N ALA A 51 22.22 -2.28 -10.21
CA ALA A 51 20.88 -2.12 -10.77
C ALA A 51 19.84 -1.89 -9.66
N GLU A 52 19.92 -2.63 -8.56
CA GLU A 52 19.02 -2.47 -7.41
C GLU A 52 19.17 -1.10 -6.76
N ALA A 53 20.40 -0.60 -6.57
CA ALA A 53 20.64 0.74 -6.09
C ALA A 53 20.06 1.81 -7.04
N GLY A 54 20.09 1.56 -8.36
CA GLY A 54 19.41 2.39 -9.35
C GLY A 54 17.89 2.41 -9.15
N VAL A 55 17.27 1.25 -8.92
CA VAL A 55 15.82 1.18 -8.62
C VAL A 55 15.51 1.96 -7.35
N GLN A 56 16.27 1.76 -6.27
CA GLN A 56 16.06 2.44 -5.00
C GLN A 56 16.22 3.96 -5.13
N LEU A 57 17.22 4.42 -5.90
CA LEU A 57 17.39 5.85 -6.18
C LEU A 57 16.21 6.40 -6.99
N ALA A 58 15.75 5.67 -8.02
CA ALA A 58 14.61 6.10 -8.81
C ALA A 58 13.35 6.22 -7.95
N VAL A 59 13.05 5.23 -7.11
CA VAL A 59 11.91 5.27 -6.19
C VAL A 59 12.01 6.43 -5.20
N ALA A 60 13.21 6.70 -4.68
CA ALA A 60 13.43 7.83 -3.78
C ALA A 60 13.26 9.20 -4.45
N LEU A 61 13.39 9.27 -5.78
CA LEU A 61 13.21 10.47 -6.58
C LEU A 61 11.81 10.58 -7.20
N LEU A 62 10.98 9.53 -7.13
CA LEU A 62 9.60 9.62 -7.60
C LEU A 62 8.88 10.71 -6.81
N PRO A 63 8.21 11.67 -7.50
CA PRO A 63 7.45 12.69 -6.80
C PRO A 63 6.37 12.06 -5.95
N LYS A 64 6.25 12.53 -4.71
CA LYS A 64 5.13 12.19 -3.84
C LYS A 64 3.89 13.01 -4.17
N ALA A 65 4.10 14.23 -4.67
CA ALA A 65 3.03 15.05 -5.23
C ALA A 65 2.53 14.41 -6.53
N TYR A 66 1.23 14.14 -6.59
CA TYR A 66 0.66 13.31 -7.65
C TYR A 66 0.73 13.97 -9.03
N GLY A 67 0.44 15.27 -9.12
CA GLY A 67 0.53 16.01 -10.39
C GLY A 67 1.90 15.89 -11.04
N GLU A 68 2.96 15.95 -10.22
CA GLU A 68 4.34 15.74 -10.67
C GLU A 68 4.62 14.27 -11.00
N TYR A 69 4.08 13.34 -10.21
CA TYR A 69 4.30 11.90 -10.40
C TYR A 69 3.90 11.45 -11.79
N LEU A 70 2.74 11.85 -12.31
CA LEU A 70 2.23 11.38 -13.60
C LEU A 70 3.11 11.75 -14.78
N VAL A 71 3.68 12.95 -14.75
CA VAL A 71 4.54 13.46 -15.83
C VAL A 71 6.01 13.11 -15.60
N PHE A 72 6.35 12.52 -14.44
CA PHE A 72 7.71 12.14 -14.14
C PHE A 72 8.19 11.02 -15.07
N GLU A 73 9.11 11.39 -15.94
CA GLU A 73 9.96 10.50 -16.73
C GLU A 73 11.39 11.04 -16.61
N ASP A 74 12.32 10.16 -16.27
CA ASP A 74 13.71 10.56 -16.08
C ASP A 74 14.66 9.43 -16.45
N THR A 75 15.87 9.81 -16.86
CA THR A 75 16.99 8.91 -17.05
C THR A 75 18.08 9.23 -16.05
N LEU A 76 18.21 8.39 -15.02
CA LEU A 76 19.22 8.57 -13.98
C LEU A 76 20.49 7.81 -14.36
N VAL A 77 21.61 8.51 -14.39
CA VAL A 77 22.91 7.91 -14.70
C VAL A 77 23.86 8.20 -13.56
N ARG A 78 24.41 7.14 -12.97
CA ARG A 78 25.58 7.25 -12.11
C ARG A 78 26.77 6.78 -12.93
N ASP A 79 27.58 7.72 -13.42
CA ASP A 79 28.80 7.41 -14.17
C ASP A 79 30.04 7.35 -13.26
N GLY A 80 31.06 6.57 -13.66
CA GLY A 80 32.36 6.51 -12.97
C GLY A 80 33.04 5.14 -13.01
N GLU A 81 33.84 4.86 -11.98
CA GLU A 81 34.42 3.53 -11.78
C GLU A 81 33.33 2.51 -11.40
N PRO A 82 33.36 1.29 -11.96
CA PRO A 82 32.38 0.26 -11.63
C PRO A 82 32.40 -0.08 -10.13
N PRO A 83 31.23 -0.39 -9.54
CA PRO A 83 29.94 -0.58 -10.19
C PRO A 83 29.19 0.73 -10.49
N TYR A 84 28.48 0.75 -11.63
CA TYR A 84 27.68 1.90 -12.08
C TYR A 84 26.33 1.45 -12.65
N PHE A 85 25.38 2.38 -12.81
CA PHE A 85 24.03 2.05 -13.30
C PHE A 85 23.42 3.15 -14.18
N THR A 86 22.44 2.74 -14.99
CA THR A 86 21.55 3.60 -15.77
C THR A 86 20.12 3.19 -15.49
N VAL A 87 19.25 4.12 -15.16
CA VAL A 87 17.82 3.87 -14.90
C VAL A 87 16.98 4.69 -15.86
N ASP A 88 15.98 4.05 -16.46
CA ASP A 88 14.95 4.68 -17.30
C ASP A 88 13.60 4.50 -16.60
N VAL A 89 12.93 5.60 -16.28
CA VAL A 89 11.60 5.60 -15.64
C VAL A 89 10.56 6.03 -16.67
N ARG A 90 9.58 5.17 -16.94
CA ARG A 90 8.48 5.44 -17.89
C ARG A 90 7.14 5.46 -17.22
N CYS A 91 6.26 6.33 -17.70
CA CYS A 91 4.88 6.42 -17.24
C CYS A 91 3.96 5.44 -17.96
N ASP A 92 3.12 4.75 -17.19
CA ASP A 92 1.99 3.94 -17.66
C ASP A 92 0.76 4.18 -16.74
N GLY A 93 0.21 5.39 -16.81
CA GLY A 93 -0.86 5.85 -15.92
C GLY A 93 -0.38 6.01 -14.48
N ILE A 94 -1.06 5.36 -13.52
CA ILE A 94 -0.67 5.37 -12.10
C ILE A 94 0.54 4.48 -11.80
N ARG A 95 0.99 3.69 -12.78
CA ARG A 95 2.13 2.78 -12.66
C ARG A 95 3.36 3.41 -13.32
N LYS A 96 4.51 3.27 -12.67
CA LYS A 96 5.82 3.64 -13.20
C LYS A 96 6.63 2.41 -13.45
N ARG A 97 7.08 2.23 -14.68
CA ARG A 97 8.01 1.17 -15.03
C ARG A 97 9.43 1.70 -14.90
N ILE A 98 10.18 1.15 -13.95
CA ILE A 98 11.57 1.45 -13.68
C ILE A 98 12.43 0.35 -14.32
N HIS A 99 13.19 0.73 -15.35
CA HIS A 99 14.12 -0.15 -16.04
C HIS A 99 15.56 0.21 -15.65
N SER A 100 16.18 -0.58 -14.79
CA SER A 100 17.51 -0.32 -14.24
C SER A 100 18.56 -1.29 -14.80
N VAL A 101 19.64 -0.75 -15.37
CA VAL A 101 20.76 -1.49 -15.94
C VAL A 101 22.02 -1.22 -15.11
N GLY A 102 22.47 -2.23 -14.35
CA GLY A 102 23.69 -2.19 -13.56
C GLY A 102 24.86 -2.86 -14.27
N LYS A 103 26.06 -2.28 -14.16
CA LYS A 103 27.28 -2.76 -14.82
C LYS A 103 28.47 -2.82 -13.85
N ALA A 104 29.21 -3.93 -13.89
CA ALA A 104 30.44 -4.13 -13.12
C ALA A 104 31.42 -5.05 -13.87
N ASN A 105 32.65 -4.61 -14.10
CA ASN A 105 33.72 -5.41 -14.73
C ASN A 105 33.29 -6.12 -16.04
N GLY A 106 32.51 -5.44 -16.88
CA GLY A 106 31.99 -5.98 -18.15
C GLY A 106 30.78 -6.92 -18.02
N LYS A 107 30.30 -7.19 -16.80
CA LYS A 107 29.00 -7.82 -16.55
C LYS A 107 27.90 -6.77 -16.53
N THR A 108 26.74 -7.13 -17.06
CA THR A 108 25.54 -6.29 -17.08
C THR A 108 24.39 -7.08 -16.46
N ARG A 109 23.61 -6.43 -15.61
CA ARG A 109 22.35 -6.93 -15.06
C ARG A 109 21.27 -5.90 -15.32
N VAL A 110 20.07 -6.38 -15.58
CA VAL A 110 18.90 -5.57 -15.88
C VAL A 110 17.83 -5.96 -14.88
N LEU A 111 17.15 -4.96 -14.32
CA LEU A 111 16.02 -5.12 -13.42
C LEU A 111 14.87 -4.28 -13.96
N ASP A 112 13.73 -4.92 -14.15
CA ASP A 112 12.46 -4.28 -14.45
C ASP A 112 11.56 -4.32 -13.21
N VAL A 113 11.14 -3.14 -12.74
CA VAL A 113 10.27 -2.97 -11.59
C VAL A 113 9.09 -2.09 -11.97
N VAL A 114 7.89 -2.46 -11.54
CA VAL A 114 6.72 -1.61 -11.60
C VAL A 114 6.52 -1.02 -10.21
N ALA A 115 6.62 0.30 -10.11
CA ALA A 115 6.21 1.04 -8.93
C ALA A 115 4.75 1.49 -9.14
N GLU A 116 3.89 1.17 -8.19
CA GLU A 116 2.48 1.59 -8.17
C GLU A 116 2.27 2.43 -6.92
N ILE A 117 1.57 3.56 -7.05
CA ILE A 117 1.20 4.35 -5.88
C ILE A 117 0.27 3.51 -5.02
N CYS A 118 0.64 3.32 -3.75
CA CYS A 118 -0.25 2.82 -2.73
C CYS A 118 -1.01 4.01 -2.18
N HIS A 119 -2.25 4.19 -2.65
CA HIS A 119 -3.12 5.23 -2.10
C HIS A 119 -3.24 5.03 -0.59
N LEU A 120 -3.14 6.13 0.16
CA LEU A 120 -3.21 6.10 1.62
C LEU A 120 -2.17 5.16 2.28
N GLY A 121 -1.08 4.78 1.61
CA GLY A 121 -0.02 3.95 2.21
C GLY A 121 -0.48 2.55 2.66
N GLY A 122 -1.60 2.05 2.13
CA GLY A 122 -2.21 0.80 2.59
C GLY A 122 -2.89 0.91 3.95
N HIS A 123 -3.15 2.13 4.42
CA HIS A 123 -3.91 2.37 5.64
C HIS A 123 -5.39 2.14 5.39
N VAL A 124 -5.94 1.16 6.12
CA VAL A 124 -7.39 0.90 6.15
C VAL A 124 -8.11 1.89 7.08
N LEU A 125 -7.38 2.41 8.07
CA LEU A 125 -7.92 3.34 9.06
C LEU A 125 -6.91 4.44 9.37
N ILE A 126 -7.34 5.69 9.19
CA ILE A 126 -6.56 6.89 9.51
C ILE A 126 -7.40 7.79 10.42
N SER A 127 -6.83 8.28 11.51
CA SER A 127 -7.50 9.19 12.44
C SER A 127 -6.55 10.29 12.89
N GLY A 128 -7.04 11.54 12.95
CA GLY A 128 -6.34 12.64 13.62
C GLY A 128 -6.45 12.58 15.14
N GLY A 129 -7.44 11.85 15.68
CA GLY A 129 -7.72 11.70 17.11
C GLY A 129 -7.52 10.28 17.64
N GLU A 130 -8.37 9.88 18.59
CA GLU A 130 -8.37 8.54 19.19
C GLU A 130 -9.09 7.54 18.28
N VAL A 131 -8.52 6.33 18.15
CA VAL A 131 -9.13 5.17 17.51
C VAL A 131 -9.50 4.16 18.59
N LEU A 132 -10.79 3.96 18.85
CA LEU A 132 -11.34 2.98 19.77
C LEU A 132 -11.89 1.78 19.00
N LEU A 133 -11.27 0.61 19.14
CA LEU A 133 -11.65 -0.62 18.43
C LEU A 133 -12.15 -1.68 19.39
N ALA A 134 -13.33 -2.24 19.11
CA ALA A 134 -13.90 -3.37 19.83
C ALA A 134 -14.27 -4.50 18.87
N ASP A 135 -13.57 -5.63 18.95
CA ASP A 135 -13.80 -6.82 18.11
C ASP A 135 -13.65 -6.54 16.61
N VAL A 136 -12.59 -5.82 16.22
CA VAL A 136 -12.36 -5.41 14.82
C VAL A 136 -11.25 -6.25 14.20
N ILE A 137 -11.44 -6.70 12.95
CA ILE A 137 -10.41 -7.33 12.12
C ILE A 137 -10.04 -6.34 11.00
N LEU A 138 -8.75 -6.07 10.86
CA LEU A 138 -8.22 -5.06 9.95
C LEU A 138 -7.16 -5.70 9.05
N GLU A 139 -7.45 -5.83 7.75
CA GLU A 139 -6.49 -6.22 6.73
C GLU A 139 -5.88 -4.98 6.07
N GLY A 140 -5.03 -4.29 6.82
CA GLY A 140 -4.33 -3.08 6.39
C GLY A 140 -3.59 -2.42 7.54
N ASN A 141 -2.99 -1.26 7.27
CA ASN A 141 -2.30 -0.46 8.27
C ASN A 141 -3.28 0.45 9.03
N ILE A 142 -2.94 0.82 10.26
CA ILE A 142 -3.68 1.80 11.06
C ILE A 142 -2.76 2.97 11.39
N LEU A 143 -3.31 4.18 11.33
CA LEU A 143 -2.65 5.39 11.79
C LEU A 143 -3.61 6.21 12.66
N ALA A 144 -3.17 6.59 13.86
CA ALA A 144 -3.97 7.44 14.75
C ALA A 144 -3.09 8.28 15.70
N ASP A 145 -3.67 9.26 16.39
CA ASP A 145 -2.97 9.88 17.52
C ASP A 145 -2.86 8.88 18.69
N GLU A 146 -4.01 8.37 19.12
CA GLU A 146 -4.11 7.32 20.13
C GLU A 146 -4.88 6.12 19.60
N ILE A 147 -4.48 4.90 19.99
CA ILE A 147 -5.20 3.67 19.65
C ILE A 147 -5.56 2.94 20.94
N ALA A 148 -6.85 2.70 21.13
CA ALA A 148 -7.40 1.96 22.26
C ALA A 148 -8.16 0.73 21.79
N PHE A 149 -7.77 -0.45 22.29
CA PHE A 149 -8.51 -1.69 22.04
C PHE A 149 -9.41 -2.00 23.24
N CYS A 150 -10.73 -2.02 23.04
CA CYS A 150 -11.72 -2.27 24.10
C CYS A 150 -12.32 -3.66 24.05
N CYS A 151 -12.67 -4.17 25.25
CA CYS A 151 -13.82 -5.05 25.49
C CYS A 151 -13.75 -6.49 24.88
N SER A 152 -12.84 -6.74 23.95
CA SER A 152 -12.67 -7.98 23.18
C SER A 152 -11.29 -7.99 22.48
N LYS A 153 -11.06 -8.98 21.63
CA LYS A 153 -9.81 -9.12 20.86
C LYS A 153 -9.99 -8.52 19.47
N SER A 154 -9.13 -7.59 19.09
CA SER A 154 -9.04 -7.09 17.71
C SER A 154 -7.80 -7.67 17.01
N GLU A 155 -7.81 -7.74 15.68
CA GLU A 155 -6.71 -8.26 14.87
C GLU A 155 -6.34 -7.26 13.78
N VAL A 156 -5.05 -6.99 13.63
CA VAL A 156 -4.51 -6.04 12.64
C VAL A 156 -3.45 -6.75 11.80
N ALA A 157 -3.75 -7.09 10.56
CA ALA A 157 -2.78 -7.80 9.71
C ALA A 157 -1.56 -6.92 9.38
N GLY A 158 -1.74 -5.61 9.26
CA GLY A 158 -0.70 -4.65 8.89
C GLY A 158 0.03 -3.99 10.07
N ASP A 159 0.56 -2.81 9.80
CA ASP A 159 1.29 -1.97 10.75
C ASP A 159 0.34 -1.15 11.64
N ILE A 160 0.74 -0.96 12.90
CA ILE A 160 0.08 -0.07 13.86
C ILE A 160 0.99 1.14 14.07
N LEU A 161 0.59 2.27 13.51
CA LEU A 161 1.32 3.53 13.60
C LEU A 161 0.55 4.50 14.51
N TYR A 162 1.24 5.15 15.43
CA TYR A 162 0.58 6.05 16.39
C TYR A 162 1.45 7.24 16.78
N HIS A 163 0.85 8.38 17.14
CA HIS A 163 1.61 9.54 17.63
C HIS A 163 1.81 9.52 19.14
N THR A 164 0.77 9.25 19.93
CA THR A 164 0.79 9.38 21.38
C THR A 164 0.93 8.03 22.07
N SER A 165 -0.05 7.12 21.92
CA SER A 165 -0.03 5.82 22.62
C SER A 165 -0.90 4.73 21.97
N VAL A 166 -0.56 3.47 22.29
CA VAL A 166 -1.40 2.29 22.06
C VAL A 166 -1.72 1.68 23.42
N ARG A 167 -3.00 1.41 23.70
CA ARG A 167 -3.46 0.88 24.99
C ARG A 167 -4.59 -0.15 24.84
N CYS A 168 -4.69 -1.02 25.83
CA CYS A 168 -5.84 -1.90 26.01
C CYS A 168 -6.72 -1.37 27.15
N VAL A 169 -8.02 -1.22 26.91
CA VAL A 169 -8.98 -0.73 27.90
C VAL A 169 -10.08 -1.76 28.13
N ASN A 170 -10.67 -1.78 29.33
CA ASN A 170 -11.81 -2.64 29.69
C ASN A 170 -11.63 -4.13 29.33
N GLY A 171 -10.40 -4.66 29.49
CA GLY A 171 -10.11 -6.07 29.19
C GLY A 171 -9.91 -6.38 27.70
N GLY A 172 -9.83 -5.36 26.84
CA GLY A 172 -9.50 -5.53 25.43
C GLY A 172 -8.09 -6.09 25.22
N SER A 173 -7.87 -6.64 24.03
CA SER A 173 -6.56 -7.11 23.57
C SER A 173 -6.46 -6.97 22.06
N TYR A 174 -5.23 -7.01 21.53
CA TYR A 174 -5.02 -6.98 20.08
C TYR A 174 -3.91 -7.94 19.66
N LEU A 175 -3.98 -8.39 18.41
CA LEU A 175 -2.87 -9.02 17.69
C LEU A 175 -2.51 -8.16 16.49
N TYR A 176 -1.23 -8.12 16.14
CA TYR A 176 -0.77 -7.47 14.93
C TYR A 176 0.23 -8.33 14.16
N GLY A 177 0.18 -8.24 12.83
CA GLY A 177 1.07 -8.95 11.91
C GLY A 177 2.29 -8.13 11.47
N GLY A 178 2.16 -6.81 11.42
CA GLY A 178 3.19 -5.88 10.97
C GLY A 178 4.08 -5.33 12.10
N LYS A 179 4.40 -4.05 12.00
CA LYS A 179 5.19 -3.29 12.97
C LYS A 179 4.28 -2.41 13.81
N GLU A 180 4.59 -2.33 15.10
CA GLU A 180 4.04 -1.31 15.99
C GLU A 180 5.08 -0.20 16.14
N ALA A 181 4.77 1.02 15.69
CA ALA A 181 5.73 2.12 15.67
C ALA A 181 5.11 3.48 16.05
N LYS A 182 5.85 4.21 16.89
CA LYS A 182 5.53 5.59 17.25
C LYS A 182 6.05 6.55 16.18
N LEU A 183 5.19 7.42 15.65
CA LEU A 183 5.53 8.45 14.68
C LEU A 183 5.70 9.83 15.34
N GLY A 184 6.21 10.78 14.54
CA GLY A 184 6.20 12.20 14.89
C GLY A 184 4.80 12.79 14.83
N GLU A 185 4.69 14.11 14.80
CA GLU A 185 3.40 14.80 14.65
C GLU A 185 2.67 14.30 13.40
N LEU A 186 1.37 14.03 13.55
CA LEU A 186 0.53 13.66 12.44
C LEU A 186 0.23 14.89 11.59
N PRO A 187 0.15 14.73 10.26
CA PRO A 187 -0.38 15.76 9.38
C PRO A 187 -1.83 16.10 9.81
N GLU A 188 -2.16 17.38 9.80
CA GLU A 188 -3.56 17.80 9.90
C GLU A 188 -4.23 17.54 8.54
N ILE A 189 -5.35 16.82 8.54
CA ILE A 189 -6.07 16.47 7.32
C ILE A 189 -7.34 17.31 7.26
N VAL A 190 -7.30 18.38 6.48
CA VAL A 190 -8.42 19.31 6.29
C VAL A 190 -8.80 19.34 4.82
N ILE A 191 -10.07 19.05 4.53
CA ILE A 191 -10.63 19.26 3.19
C ILE A 191 -11.31 20.63 3.15
N ASP A 192 -11.02 21.42 2.12
CA ASP A 192 -11.77 22.65 1.84
C ASP A 192 -13.09 22.30 1.13
N PHE A 193 -14.16 22.12 1.91
CA PHE A 193 -15.48 21.86 1.38
C PHE A 193 -16.11 23.08 0.66
N GLU A 194 -15.64 24.31 0.92
CA GLU A 194 -16.09 25.50 0.18
C GLU A 194 -15.58 25.46 -1.26
N GLU A 195 -14.37 24.92 -1.47
CA GLU A 195 -13.83 24.70 -2.82
C GLU A 195 -14.72 23.75 -3.63
N TYR A 196 -15.19 22.65 -3.04
CA TYR A 196 -16.13 21.74 -3.70
C TYR A 196 -17.45 22.42 -4.04
N GLU A 197 -18.01 23.23 -3.13
CA GLU A 197 -19.25 23.98 -3.42
C GLU A 197 -19.07 24.93 -4.60
N LYS A 198 -17.93 25.63 -4.66
CA LYS A 198 -17.58 26.48 -5.79
C LYS A 198 -17.44 25.66 -7.09
N ARG A 199 -16.75 24.52 -7.04
CA ARG A 199 -16.60 23.62 -8.20
C ARG A 199 -17.94 23.14 -8.71
N VAL A 200 -18.87 22.76 -7.83
CA VAL A 200 -20.24 22.38 -8.19
C VAL A 200 -20.99 23.50 -8.91
N ALA A 201 -20.76 24.77 -8.51
CA ALA A 201 -21.36 25.92 -9.17
C ALA A 201 -20.74 26.23 -10.55
N GLU A 202 -19.48 25.87 -10.77
CA GLU A 202 -18.72 26.15 -11.99
C GLU A 202 -18.75 24.98 -13.01
N GLU A 203 -18.69 23.74 -12.52
CA GLU A 203 -18.68 22.48 -13.26
C GLU A 203 -20.12 21.95 -13.36
N GLY A 204 -20.73 22.07 -14.54
CA GLY A 204 -22.14 21.68 -14.75
C GLY A 204 -22.44 20.17 -14.76
N ASP A 205 -21.54 19.32 -14.26
CA ASP A 205 -21.64 17.86 -14.24
C ASP A 205 -21.93 17.27 -12.85
N TRP A 206 -22.08 18.12 -11.83
CA TRP A 206 -22.45 17.72 -10.47
C TRP A 206 -23.97 17.65 -10.30
N LEU A 207 -24.44 16.60 -9.63
CA LEU A 207 -25.80 16.53 -9.09
C LEU A 207 -25.83 17.25 -7.75
N PHE A 208 -26.49 18.39 -7.70
CA PHE A 208 -26.74 19.10 -6.45
C PHE A 208 -28.01 18.61 -5.77
N ALA A 209 -27.89 18.23 -4.50
CA ALA A 209 -29.00 17.78 -3.65
C ALA A 209 -28.95 18.44 -2.26
N GLY A 210 -30.07 18.39 -1.54
CA GLY A 210 -30.18 19.00 -0.21
C GLY A 210 -30.37 20.52 -0.24
N GLY A 211 -30.09 21.18 0.90
CA GLY A 211 -30.24 22.63 1.11
C GLY A 211 -31.48 23.07 1.91
N GLY A 212 -32.28 22.12 2.40
CA GLY A 212 -33.36 22.36 3.36
C GLY A 212 -32.98 21.99 4.79
N GLU A 213 -33.88 22.24 5.76
CA GLU A 213 -33.69 21.83 7.17
C GLU A 213 -33.75 20.30 7.38
N ALA A 214 -34.27 19.56 6.40
CA ALA A 214 -34.38 18.10 6.48
C ALA A 214 -33.18 17.42 5.81
N PRO A 215 -32.70 16.29 6.36
CA PRO A 215 -31.63 15.53 5.75
C PRO A 215 -32.04 15.03 4.36
N PHE A 216 -31.08 14.99 3.45
CA PHE A 216 -31.26 14.30 2.18
C PHE A 216 -31.22 12.79 2.44
N VAL A 217 -32.25 12.08 1.99
CA VAL A 217 -32.35 10.64 2.20
C VAL A 217 -32.06 9.91 0.91
N PHE A 218 -31.03 9.08 0.92
CA PHE A 218 -30.67 8.21 -0.19
C PHE A 218 -31.39 6.87 0.00
N HIS A 219 -32.25 6.51 -0.95
CA HIS A 219 -33.02 5.27 -0.96
C HIS A 219 -32.70 4.47 -2.23
N ASP A 220 -32.35 3.18 -2.07
CA ASP A 220 -32.26 2.11 -3.10
C ASP A 220 -32.31 2.61 -4.56
N PHE A 221 -31.17 3.01 -5.14
CA PHE A 221 -31.11 3.27 -6.58
C PHE A 221 -30.99 1.96 -7.33
N VAL A 222 -31.94 1.72 -8.23
CA VAL A 222 -31.89 0.61 -9.18
C VAL A 222 -31.54 1.20 -10.56
N ASP A 223 -30.32 0.92 -11.00
CA ASP A 223 -29.83 0.93 -12.39
C ASP A 223 -29.54 2.24 -13.17
N GLU A 224 -29.94 3.44 -12.75
CA GLU A 224 -29.78 4.65 -13.62
C GLU A 224 -28.63 5.62 -13.28
N PHE A 225 -27.86 5.39 -12.19
CA PHE A 225 -26.94 6.39 -11.62
C PHE A 225 -25.49 5.89 -11.44
N ILE A 226 -25.00 5.09 -12.38
CA ILE A 226 -23.62 4.58 -12.37
C ILE A 226 -22.67 5.71 -12.87
N TYR A 227 -21.67 6.10 -12.06
CA TYR A 227 -20.71 7.20 -12.26
C TYR A 227 -21.28 8.62 -12.10
N GLN A 228 -21.45 9.08 -10.86
CA GLN A 228 -21.87 10.47 -10.60
C GLN A 228 -21.05 11.19 -9.53
N LYS A 229 -20.96 12.51 -9.68
CA LYS A 229 -20.51 13.43 -8.64
C LYS A 229 -21.74 14.07 -8.00
N ILE A 230 -21.94 13.85 -6.71
CA ILE A 230 -23.08 14.35 -5.94
C ILE A 230 -22.58 15.30 -4.86
N PHE A 231 -23.19 16.47 -4.77
CA PHE A 231 -22.93 17.42 -3.69
C PHE A 231 -24.21 17.62 -2.87
N ILE A 232 -24.11 17.46 -1.55
CA ILE A 232 -25.21 17.57 -0.61
C ILE A 232 -24.91 18.71 0.36
N ALA A 233 -25.70 19.79 0.28
CA ALA A 233 -25.48 21.01 1.06
C ALA A 233 -25.88 20.91 2.56
N GLY A 234 -26.27 19.73 3.05
CA GLY A 234 -26.67 19.49 4.43
C GLY A 234 -26.41 18.03 4.81
N ASP A 235 -27.21 17.49 5.73
CA ASP A 235 -27.03 16.10 6.19
C ASP A 235 -27.48 15.07 5.13
N LEU A 236 -26.82 13.91 5.13
CA LEU A 236 -27.16 12.75 4.33
C LEU A 236 -27.54 11.58 5.23
N VAL A 237 -28.64 10.90 4.91
CA VAL A 237 -28.99 9.61 5.50
C VAL A 237 -29.03 8.56 4.41
N ILE A 238 -28.21 7.50 4.56
CA ILE A 238 -28.16 6.38 3.63
C ILE A 238 -29.04 5.25 4.18
N HIS A 239 -30.09 4.89 3.45
CA HIS A 239 -30.99 3.79 3.79
C HIS A 239 -31.02 2.74 2.67
N GLY A 240 -30.99 1.46 3.04
CA GLY A 240 -31.08 0.36 2.09
C GLY A 240 -29.78 0.10 1.33
N VAL A 241 -29.84 -0.64 0.23
CA VAL A 241 -28.64 -1.01 -0.53
C VAL A 241 -28.04 0.24 -1.18
N PHE A 242 -26.78 0.54 -0.86
CA PHE A 242 -26.03 1.64 -1.44
C PHE A 242 -25.00 1.08 -2.43
N ASP A 243 -25.48 0.73 -3.63
CA ASP A 243 -24.65 0.31 -4.75
C ASP A 243 -24.37 1.53 -5.64
N PHE A 244 -23.20 2.13 -5.48
CA PHE A 244 -22.87 3.42 -6.08
C PHE A 244 -21.43 3.42 -6.62
N GLU A 245 -21.28 3.95 -7.83
CA GLU A 245 -19.98 4.24 -8.43
C GLU A 245 -19.90 5.76 -8.59
N GLY A 246 -19.06 6.44 -7.81
CA GLY A 246 -19.16 7.90 -7.72
C GLY A 246 -18.39 8.60 -6.62
N LEU A 247 -18.50 9.92 -6.60
CA LEU A 247 -18.04 10.79 -5.53
C LEU A 247 -19.24 11.50 -4.89
N VAL A 248 -19.39 11.37 -3.57
CA VAL A 248 -20.38 12.08 -2.76
C VAL A 248 -19.67 13.04 -1.82
N VAL A 249 -20.05 14.31 -1.86
CA VAL A 249 -19.55 15.35 -0.94
C VAL A 249 -20.71 15.90 -0.14
N VAL A 250 -20.57 15.93 1.18
CA VAL A 250 -21.63 16.26 2.14
C VAL A 250 -21.12 17.36 3.08
N ARG A 251 -21.82 18.50 3.13
CA ARG A 251 -21.51 19.65 4.02
C ARG A 251 -21.95 19.42 5.47
N GLY A 252 -22.78 18.41 5.71
CA GLY A 252 -23.26 18.06 7.05
C GLY A 252 -22.75 16.70 7.50
N SER A 253 -23.52 16.09 8.40
CA SER A 253 -23.26 14.75 8.91
C SER A 253 -23.82 13.68 7.98
N VAL A 254 -23.24 12.47 8.04
CA VAL A 254 -23.71 11.29 7.30
C VAL A 254 -24.16 10.22 8.28
N ASP A 255 -25.41 9.81 8.20
CA ASP A 255 -25.94 8.67 8.93
C ASP A 255 -26.12 7.46 8.01
N VAL A 256 -25.28 6.45 8.20
CA VAL A 256 -25.34 5.18 7.50
C VAL A 256 -26.28 4.25 8.26
N ASN A 257 -27.51 4.16 7.76
CA ASN A 257 -28.53 3.23 8.23
C ASN A 257 -28.77 2.10 7.20
N SER A 258 -27.70 1.68 6.55
CA SER A 258 -27.66 0.48 5.74
C SER A 258 -26.42 -0.33 6.01
N GLY A 259 -26.45 -1.61 5.61
CA GLY A 259 -25.24 -2.41 5.65
C GLY A 259 -24.83 -3.07 4.34
N ASP A 260 -25.58 -2.88 3.26
CA ASP A 260 -25.16 -3.40 1.97
C ASP A 260 -24.59 -2.24 1.15
N PHE A 261 -23.26 -2.18 1.07
CA PHE A 261 -22.54 -1.29 0.18
C PHE A 261 -22.16 -2.03 -1.10
N GLY A 262 -22.29 -1.37 -2.23
CA GLY A 262 -21.90 -1.88 -3.55
C GLY A 262 -21.13 -0.80 -4.31
N GLY A 263 -20.34 -1.23 -5.29
CA GLY A 263 -19.68 -0.33 -6.23
C GLY A 263 -18.37 0.28 -5.71
N ASN A 264 -17.87 1.25 -6.46
CA ASN A 264 -16.62 1.96 -6.20
C ASN A 264 -16.90 3.43 -5.92
N PHE A 265 -16.98 3.83 -4.66
CA PHE A 265 -17.30 5.20 -4.32
C PHE A 265 -16.44 5.83 -3.24
N VAL A 266 -16.44 7.16 -3.28
CA VAL A 266 -15.85 8.03 -2.28
C VAL A 266 -16.94 8.88 -1.64
N LEU A 267 -16.95 8.94 -0.31
CA LEU A 267 -17.86 9.76 0.48
C LEU A 267 -17.04 10.67 1.39
N LEU A 268 -17.18 11.99 1.19
CA LEU A 268 -16.55 13.03 1.99
C LEU A 268 -17.61 13.76 2.80
N ALA A 269 -17.54 13.73 4.12
CA ALA A 269 -18.41 14.44 5.03
C ALA A 269 -17.63 15.52 5.79
N GLU A 270 -18.18 16.73 5.88
CA GLU A 270 -17.57 17.83 6.63
C GLU A 270 -17.67 17.62 8.14
N ASP A 271 -18.80 17.08 8.61
CA ASP A 271 -19.03 16.75 10.01
C ASP A 271 -18.81 15.24 10.26
N ASP A 272 -19.60 14.63 11.16
CA ASP A 272 -19.48 13.24 11.58
C ASP A 272 -20.08 12.25 10.57
N ILE A 273 -19.54 11.03 10.58
CA ILE A 273 -20.17 9.86 9.98
C ILE A 273 -20.56 8.90 11.09
N SER A 274 -21.84 8.51 11.14
CA SER A 274 -22.31 7.50 12.09
C SER A 274 -22.91 6.28 11.42
N PHE A 275 -22.63 5.10 11.95
CA PHE A 275 -23.29 3.86 11.55
C PHE A 275 -24.39 3.54 12.55
N THR A 276 -25.66 3.52 12.13
CA THR A 276 -26.82 3.33 13.01
C THR A 276 -27.67 2.09 12.72
N VAL A 277 -27.32 1.33 11.68
CA VAL A 277 -28.04 0.13 11.15
C VAL A 277 -28.89 -0.60 12.18
N ASP A 278 -30.22 -0.61 12.00
CA ASP A 278 -31.13 -1.38 12.85
C ASP A 278 -31.06 -2.89 12.53
N GLY A 279 -30.71 -3.69 13.55
CA GLY A 279 -30.21 -5.08 13.44
C GLY A 279 -31.19 -6.16 12.95
N SER A 280 -31.83 -5.96 11.81
CA SER A 280 -32.84 -6.87 11.25
C SER A 280 -32.56 -7.36 9.82
N GLN A 281 -31.53 -6.83 9.16
CA GLN A 281 -31.14 -7.18 7.80
C GLN A 281 -29.84 -8.01 7.84
N GLY A 282 -29.63 -8.90 6.87
CA GLY A 282 -28.70 -10.04 6.92
C GLY A 282 -27.20 -9.72 6.93
N GLU A 283 -26.37 -10.69 6.52
CA GLU A 283 -24.95 -10.47 6.34
C GLU A 283 -24.71 -9.32 5.36
N HIS A 284 -23.92 -8.36 5.81
CA HIS A 284 -23.62 -7.11 5.14
C HIS A 284 -22.32 -7.27 4.37
N ILE A 285 -22.43 -7.45 3.06
CA ILE A 285 -21.27 -7.63 2.17
C ILE A 285 -21.11 -6.33 1.38
N ALA A 286 -20.07 -5.56 1.68
CA ALA A 286 -19.61 -4.53 0.78
C ALA A 286 -19.06 -5.19 -0.50
N GLY A 287 -19.77 -5.06 -1.62
CA GLY A 287 -19.21 -5.34 -2.94
C GLY A 287 -18.46 -4.11 -3.44
N GLY A 288 -17.24 -4.28 -3.97
CA GLY A 288 -16.44 -3.17 -4.50
C GLY A 288 -15.56 -2.49 -3.45
N SER A 289 -15.13 -1.26 -3.72
CA SER A 289 -14.18 -0.50 -2.88
C SER A 289 -14.82 0.82 -2.42
N CYS A 290 -14.69 1.16 -1.14
CA CYS A 290 -15.31 2.36 -0.57
C CYS A 290 -14.25 3.23 0.12
N PHE A 291 -14.37 4.55 0.04
CA PHE A 291 -13.55 5.46 0.85
C PHE A 291 -14.43 6.45 1.60
N PHE A 292 -14.28 6.47 2.93
CA PHE A 292 -15.03 7.36 3.80
C PHE A 292 -14.08 8.36 4.44
N TYR A 293 -14.34 9.66 4.25
CA TYR A 293 -13.67 10.74 4.96
C TYR A 293 -14.67 11.52 5.81
N SER A 294 -14.30 11.77 7.07
CA SER A 294 -15.03 12.61 8.02
C SER A 294 -14.16 13.77 8.48
N GLY A 295 -14.63 15.01 8.34
CA GLY A 295 -14.00 16.18 8.97
C GLY A 295 -14.24 16.22 10.48
N GLY A 296 -15.23 15.48 10.99
CA GLY A 296 -15.45 15.18 12.39
C GLY A 296 -14.96 13.78 12.76
N SER A 297 -15.84 13.02 13.41
CA SER A 297 -15.57 11.65 13.87
C SER A 297 -16.25 10.60 13.00
N ILE A 298 -15.79 9.35 13.09
CA ILE A 298 -16.49 8.17 12.53
C ILE A 298 -16.91 7.27 13.69
N VAL A 299 -18.22 7.10 13.91
CA VAL A 299 -18.74 6.43 15.12
C VAL A 299 -19.71 5.32 14.77
N ASP A 300 -19.43 4.12 15.27
CA ASP A 300 -20.39 3.03 15.30
C ASP A 300 -21.37 3.18 16.46
N ARG A 301 -22.62 3.52 16.14
CA ARG A 301 -23.72 3.66 17.10
C ARG A 301 -24.66 2.46 17.10
N ARG A 302 -24.30 1.38 16.41
CA ARG A 302 -25.12 0.18 16.33
C ARG A 302 -25.25 -0.45 17.71
N SER A 303 -26.49 -0.66 18.16
CA SER A 303 -26.79 -1.38 19.41
C SER A 303 -27.24 -2.84 19.18
N GLY A 304 -26.74 -3.79 19.98
CA GLY A 304 -27.19 -5.19 20.02
C GLY A 304 -26.24 -6.18 19.33
N LEU A 305 -26.52 -7.48 19.45
CA LEU A 305 -25.77 -8.53 18.74
C LEU A 305 -26.05 -8.41 17.24
N LYS A 306 -25.05 -7.98 16.47
CA LYS A 306 -25.19 -7.74 15.02
C LYS A 306 -24.17 -8.58 14.24
N PRO A 307 -24.44 -8.87 12.96
CA PRO A 307 -23.40 -9.41 12.10
C PRO A 307 -22.24 -8.41 12.01
N ARG A 308 -21.01 -8.94 11.88
CA ARG A 308 -19.83 -8.12 11.61
C ARG A 308 -20.02 -7.38 10.30
N PHE A 309 -19.57 -6.13 10.26
CA PHE A 309 -19.66 -5.30 9.07
C PHE A 309 -18.43 -5.51 8.18
N LEU A 310 -18.58 -6.11 7.00
CA LEU A 310 -17.47 -6.23 6.06
C LEU A 310 -17.37 -4.97 5.19
N PHE A 311 -16.22 -4.31 5.23
CA PHE A 311 -15.94 -3.08 4.51
C PHE A 311 -14.65 -3.23 3.71
N HIS A 312 -14.77 -3.18 2.38
CA HIS A 312 -13.62 -3.16 1.47
C HIS A 312 -13.30 -1.71 1.12
N GLY A 313 -12.16 -1.20 1.54
CA GLY A 313 -11.91 0.23 1.43
C GLY A 313 -10.94 0.82 2.44
N ALA A 314 -11.06 2.12 2.66
CA ALA A 314 -10.41 2.81 3.77
C ALA A 314 -11.35 3.83 4.42
N MET A 315 -11.10 4.12 5.71
CA MET A 315 -11.78 5.16 6.46
C MET A 315 -10.75 6.16 7.00
N MET A 316 -11.11 7.44 6.97
CA MET A 316 -10.29 8.54 7.44
C MET A 316 -11.14 9.53 8.22
N ALA A 317 -10.68 9.93 9.41
CA ALA A 317 -11.32 10.97 10.21
C ALA A 317 -10.30 12.02 10.66
N ALA A 318 -10.68 13.30 10.66
CA ALA A 318 -9.87 14.33 11.31
C ALA A 318 -10.02 14.29 12.84
N GLY A 319 -11.19 13.86 13.34
CA GLY A 319 -11.49 13.64 14.75
C GLY A 319 -11.26 12.19 15.20
N ASP A 320 -12.17 11.66 16.01
CA ASP A 320 -12.06 10.33 16.63
C ASP A 320 -12.71 9.25 15.74
N VAL A 321 -12.29 8.00 15.93
CA VAL A 321 -12.90 6.84 15.29
C VAL A 321 -13.27 5.80 16.33
N GLU A 322 -14.55 5.43 16.42
CA GLU A 322 -15.05 4.39 17.31
C GLU A 322 -15.72 3.29 16.49
N LEU A 323 -15.15 2.09 16.44
CA LEU A 323 -15.68 0.96 15.66
C LEU A 323 -15.86 -0.29 16.52
N GLY A 324 -17.02 -0.94 16.38
CA GLY A 324 -17.34 -2.22 17.01
C GLY A 324 -17.72 -3.29 15.98
N GLU A 325 -17.17 -4.50 16.07
CA GLU A 325 -17.58 -5.63 15.21
C GLU A 325 -17.48 -5.32 13.69
N PHE A 326 -16.33 -4.81 13.25
CA PHE A 326 -16.01 -4.54 11.83
C PHE A 326 -14.94 -5.49 11.29
N ASP A 327 -15.05 -5.83 10.01
CA ASP A 327 -14.01 -6.44 9.19
C ASP A 327 -13.64 -5.44 8.10
N LEU A 328 -12.54 -4.71 8.27
CA LEU A 328 -12.07 -3.76 7.25
C LEU A 328 -10.94 -4.39 6.44
N VAL A 329 -11.06 -4.41 5.13
CA VAL A 329 -10.02 -4.88 4.21
C VAL A 329 -9.59 -3.72 3.34
N PHE A 330 -8.29 -3.37 3.38
CA PHE A 330 -7.78 -2.29 2.56
C PHE A 330 -7.99 -2.60 1.07
N ASP A 331 -8.77 -1.74 0.42
CA ASP A 331 -8.93 -1.72 -1.03
C ASP A 331 -8.88 -0.28 -1.52
N GLY A 332 -7.84 0.07 -2.27
CA GLY A 332 -7.65 1.40 -2.84
C GLY A 332 -8.40 1.65 -4.14
N GLY A 333 -9.28 0.75 -4.60
CA GLY A 333 -10.00 0.84 -5.88
C GLY A 333 -10.77 2.15 -6.06
N ALA A 334 -11.66 2.51 -5.14
CA ALA A 334 -12.43 3.76 -5.18
C ALA A 334 -11.54 4.99 -5.19
N VAL A 335 -10.52 5.01 -4.33
CA VAL A 335 -9.57 6.11 -4.26
C VAL A 335 -8.79 6.25 -5.56
N SER A 336 -8.39 5.13 -6.18
CA SER A 336 -7.68 5.12 -7.47
C SER A 336 -8.54 5.66 -8.60
N GLU A 337 -9.83 5.29 -8.61
CA GLU A 337 -10.79 5.67 -9.64
C GLU A 337 -11.14 7.15 -9.59
N TRP A 338 -11.41 7.67 -8.39
CA TRP A 338 -11.81 9.05 -8.14
C TRP A 338 -10.64 9.97 -7.77
N PHE A 339 -9.42 9.47 -7.88
CA PHE A 339 -8.21 10.13 -7.40
C PHE A 339 -8.12 11.62 -7.80
N TRP A 340 -8.44 11.93 -9.06
CA TRP A 340 -8.34 13.27 -9.64
C TRP A 340 -9.33 14.28 -9.10
N GLU A 341 -10.41 13.80 -8.49
CA GLU A 341 -11.46 14.61 -7.91
C GLU A 341 -11.21 14.87 -6.42
N LEU A 342 -10.22 14.21 -5.82
CA LEU A 342 -9.90 14.26 -4.40
C LEU A 342 -8.80 15.29 -4.09
N PRO A 343 -8.81 15.91 -2.89
CA PRO A 343 -7.81 16.90 -2.51
C PRO A 343 -6.45 16.24 -2.33
N GLU A 344 -5.38 16.90 -2.78
CA GLU A 344 -4.01 16.38 -2.64
C GLU A 344 -3.61 16.15 -1.17
N ASP A 345 -4.16 16.96 -0.27
CA ASP A 345 -3.90 16.91 1.18
C ASP A 345 -4.28 15.57 1.82
N LEU A 346 -5.19 14.80 1.21
CA LEU A 346 -5.51 13.43 1.65
C LEU A 346 -4.37 12.44 1.44
N PHE A 347 -3.47 12.70 0.49
CA PHE A 347 -2.47 11.73 0.03
C PHE A 347 -1.05 12.07 0.40
N LEU A 348 -0.73 13.37 0.50
CA LEU A 348 0.63 13.86 0.73
C LEU A 348 1.38 13.15 1.88
N PRO A 349 0.74 12.84 3.02
CA PRO A 349 1.48 12.24 4.13
C PRO A 349 1.73 10.74 3.99
N PHE A 350 0.95 10.06 3.14
CA PHE A 350 0.83 8.60 3.14
C PHE A 350 1.24 7.96 1.81
N THR A 351 1.75 8.75 0.85
CA THR A 351 2.11 8.21 -0.46
C THR A 351 3.35 7.32 -0.35
N GLU A 352 3.11 6.01 -0.41
CA GLU A 352 4.12 4.97 -0.56
C GLU A 352 4.02 4.32 -1.95
N PHE A 353 5.08 3.64 -2.35
CA PHE A 353 5.12 2.89 -3.62
C PHE A 353 5.18 1.39 -3.34
N VAL A 354 4.23 0.65 -3.90
CA VAL A 354 4.32 -0.81 -3.97
C VAL A 354 5.19 -1.17 -5.17
N LEU A 355 6.29 -1.88 -4.90
CA LEU A 355 7.25 -2.29 -5.93
C LEU A 355 7.01 -3.75 -6.33
N THR A 356 6.57 -3.95 -7.57
CA THR A 356 6.40 -5.27 -8.17
C THR A 356 7.55 -5.56 -9.12
N TRP A 357 8.36 -6.57 -8.83
CA TRP A 357 9.47 -6.98 -9.69
C TRP A 357 8.97 -7.83 -10.86
N VAL A 358 9.21 -7.39 -12.09
CA VAL A 358 8.68 -8.03 -13.30
C VAL A 358 9.44 -9.32 -13.64
N ASP A 359 10.74 -9.35 -13.38
CA ASP A 359 11.56 -10.53 -13.61
C ASP A 359 11.37 -11.57 -12.49
N LEU A 360 10.56 -12.59 -12.79
CA LEU A 360 10.29 -13.76 -11.94
C LEU A 360 11.34 -14.87 -12.06
N SER A 361 12.40 -14.68 -12.86
CA SER A 361 13.49 -15.67 -12.92
C SER A 361 13.97 -15.93 -11.50
N PRO A 362 13.89 -17.18 -10.98
CA PRO A 362 14.06 -17.45 -9.57
C PRO A 362 15.42 -16.91 -9.13
N ARG A 363 15.33 -15.90 -8.27
CA ARG A 363 16.43 -15.41 -7.45
C ARG A 363 16.88 -16.63 -6.66
N ARG A 364 18.17 -16.97 -6.76
CA ARG A 364 18.73 -18.18 -6.19
C ARG A 364 18.33 -18.39 -4.73
#